data_AF-A0A920I0F4-F1
#
_entry.id   AF-A0A920I0F4-F1
#
_cell.length_a   1.000
_cell.length_b   1.000
_cell.length_c   1.000
_cell.angle_alpha   90.00
_cell.angle_beta   90.00
_cell.angle_gamma   90.00
#
_symmetry.space_group_name_H-M   'P 1'
#
loop_
_entity.id
_entity.type
_entity.pdbx_description
1 polymer ?
#
loop_
_entity_poly.entity_id
_entity_poly.type
_entity_poly.pdbx_seq_one_letter_code
_entity_poly.pdbx_strand_id
1 'polypeptide(L)'
;MTITSSYSGADAGNYTVTDQSSATGNIVPKVLTATASASNKTYDGGTTASTTLTFTGLVGSETLGQTVGSTFDNKNVGSNKTVTVNSITLADGSNGGLAANYSISAGQTTTANITAKSLTVSGITASNKTYDGSTNVTLDASSVAYSGLVSGDTFNGTYTGVFSDKNVGTGKTVTITSSYSGADVSNYSVTDQSSTTANITAKSLTVSGITASDKTYDGSVTATMDGNSVVYSGLVSGDTFNGSYTGVFSNANVGTGKTVTITSSYSGADVSNYSVTDQTSTTADISAKALTATASASNKTYDATNSASVTLTLSGLVGSETLGSTNTSTFNNKNVGYR
;
A
#
# COMPACT_ATOMS: atom_id res chain seq x y z
N MET A 1 -36.06 38.94 67.54
CA MET A 1 -35.01 39.52 68.40
C MET A 1 -35.59 39.65 69.80
N THR A 2 -34.89 39.13 70.83
CA THR A 2 -35.34 39.24 72.21
C THR A 2 -34.89 40.58 72.78
N ILE A 3 -35.82 41.34 73.33
CA ILE A 3 -35.51 42.61 73.98
C ILE A 3 -35.49 42.37 75.48
N THR A 4 -34.36 42.67 76.11
CA THR A 4 -34.23 42.68 77.56
C THR A 4 -34.12 44.13 78.00
N SER A 5 -35.16 44.62 78.67
CA SER A 5 -35.18 45.97 79.23
C SER A 5 -34.70 45.96 80.68
N SER A 6 -33.95 46.98 81.08
CA SER A 6 -33.64 47.26 82.48
C SER A 6 -33.93 48.73 82.79
N TYR A 7 -34.66 48.99 83.87
CA TYR A 7 -35.08 50.33 84.29
C TYR A 7 -34.40 50.70 85.60
N SER A 8 -33.87 51.92 85.70
CA SER A 8 -33.18 52.41 86.91
C SER A 8 -33.52 53.88 87.19
N GLY A 9 -33.28 54.34 88.42
CA GLY A 9 -33.60 55.70 88.91
C GLY A 9 -34.53 55.69 90.13
N ALA A 10 -34.54 56.78 90.91
CA ALA A 10 -35.29 56.90 92.17
C ALA A 10 -36.81 56.73 91.98
N ASP A 11 -37.33 57.16 90.82
CA ASP A 11 -38.76 57.12 90.50
C ASP A 11 -39.18 55.90 89.67
N ALA A 12 -38.27 54.97 89.36
CA ALA A 12 -38.58 53.83 88.49
C ALA A 12 -39.69 52.92 89.08
N GLY A 13 -39.81 52.84 90.41
CA GLY A 13 -40.87 52.11 91.10
C GLY A 13 -42.25 52.78 91.06
N ASN A 14 -42.35 54.04 90.60
CA ASN A 14 -43.61 54.78 90.49
C ASN A 14 -44.40 54.45 89.20
N TYR A 15 -43.84 53.62 88.30
CA TYR A 15 -44.44 53.29 87.01
C TYR A 15 -44.57 51.77 86.82
N THR A 16 -45.63 51.35 86.12
CA THR A 16 -45.77 50.01 85.56
C THR A 16 -45.45 50.05 84.07
N VAL A 17 -44.33 49.43 83.66
CA VAL A 17 -43.92 49.34 82.26
C VAL A 17 -44.33 47.99 81.68
N THR A 18 -45.01 48.00 80.54
CA THR A 18 -45.24 46.78 79.74
C THR A 18 -44.14 46.68 78.71
N ASP A 19 -43.19 45.77 78.94
CA ASP A 19 -42.06 45.59 78.04
C ASP A 19 -42.49 45.03 76.70
N GLN A 20 -41.92 45.59 75.63
CA GLN A 20 -41.88 44.90 74.36
C GLN A 20 -40.91 43.72 74.50
N SER A 21 -41.42 42.49 74.57
CA SER A 21 -40.58 41.29 74.73
C SER A 21 -39.85 40.88 73.45
N SER A 22 -40.36 41.31 72.30
CA SER A 22 -39.78 40.97 71.01
C SER A 22 -39.99 42.03 69.94
N ALA A 23 -39.02 42.10 69.03
CA ALA A 23 -39.14 42.78 67.75
C ALA A 23 -38.76 41.82 66.63
N THR A 24 -39.35 42.04 65.46
CA THR A 24 -38.95 41.37 64.21
C THR A 24 -37.89 42.21 63.51
N GLY A 25 -36.94 41.51 62.90
CA GLY A 25 -35.89 42.11 62.09
C GLY A 25 -35.39 41.06 61.10
N ASN A 26 -35.01 41.49 59.91
CA ASN A 26 -34.55 40.61 58.85
C ASN A 26 -33.03 40.65 58.76
N ILE A 27 -32.40 39.47 58.73
CA ILE A 27 -30.99 39.33 58.35
C ILE A 27 -30.99 38.84 56.91
N VAL A 28 -30.33 39.59 56.03
CA VAL A 28 -30.15 39.21 54.63
C VAL A 28 -28.83 38.48 54.46
N PRO A 29 -28.76 37.40 53.64
CA PRO A 29 -27.50 36.73 53.35
C PRO A 29 -26.47 37.71 52.78
N LYS A 30 -25.21 37.57 53.21
CA LYS A 30 -24.12 38.40 52.71
C LYS A 30 -23.80 37.99 51.27
N VAL A 31 -23.77 38.96 50.36
CA VAL A 31 -23.42 38.72 48.95
C VAL A 31 -21.91 38.47 48.84
N LEU A 32 -21.55 37.36 48.21
CA LEU A 32 -20.18 37.01 47.87
C LEU A 32 -19.88 37.37 46.42
N THR A 33 -18.59 37.59 46.13
CA THR A 33 -18.06 37.57 44.77
C THR A 33 -17.10 36.39 44.63
N ALA A 34 -16.86 35.93 43.40
CA ALA A 34 -15.94 34.84 43.13
C ALA A 34 -15.06 35.12 41.91
N THR A 35 -13.83 34.61 41.96
CA THR A 35 -12.99 34.44 40.77
C THR A 35 -13.01 32.97 40.35
N ALA A 36 -13.17 32.70 39.05
CA ALA A 36 -13.21 31.35 38.51
C ALA A 36 -11.86 30.92 37.92
N SER A 37 -11.47 29.68 38.18
CA SER A 37 -10.34 29.01 37.55
C SER A 37 -10.80 27.66 37.00
N ALA A 38 -10.59 27.42 35.72
CA ALA A 38 -10.99 26.19 35.04
C ALA A 38 -9.77 25.37 34.63
N SER A 39 -9.90 24.04 34.73
CA SER A 39 -8.87 23.13 34.25
C SER A 39 -8.98 22.89 32.75
N ASN A 40 -7.83 22.73 32.09
CA ASN A 40 -7.79 22.21 30.73
C ASN A 40 -8.36 20.79 30.68
N LYS A 41 -8.90 20.38 29.53
CA LYS A 41 -9.35 19.00 29.31
C LYS A 41 -8.91 18.47 27.95
N THR A 42 -8.82 17.16 27.83
CA THR A 42 -8.78 16.49 26.53
C THR A 42 -10.20 16.40 25.97
N TYR A 43 -10.32 16.53 24.65
CA TYR A 43 -11.59 16.38 23.95
C TYR A 43 -12.28 15.04 24.31
N ASP A 44 -13.57 15.11 24.62
CA ASP A 44 -14.42 14.00 25.03
C ASP A 44 -15.83 14.08 24.42
N GLY A 45 -16.04 14.98 23.45
CA GLY A 45 -17.34 15.23 22.80
C GLY A 45 -18.29 16.14 23.57
N GLY A 46 -17.96 16.56 24.80
CA GLY A 46 -18.83 17.35 25.66
C GLY A 46 -18.27 18.73 26.02
N THR A 47 -19.17 19.64 26.41
CA THR A 47 -18.81 21.00 26.84
C THR A 47 -18.55 21.15 28.33
N THR A 48 -18.76 20.11 29.15
CA THR A 48 -18.57 20.20 30.61
C THR A 48 -17.14 20.61 30.97
N ALA A 49 -17.01 21.60 31.84
CA ALA A 49 -15.75 22.09 32.40
C ALA A 49 -15.65 21.80 33.90
N SER A 50 -14.42 21.63 34.39
CA SER A 50 -14.12 21.53 35.82
C SER A 50 -13.60 22.89 36.31
N THR A 51 -14.39 23.55 37.15
CA THR A 51 -14.11 24.92 37.63
C THR A 51 -14.08 24.96 39.15
N THR A 52 -13.07 25.64 39.69
CA THR A 52 -12.98 26.02 41.10
C THR A 52 -13.26 27.51 41.23
N LEU A 53 -13.99 27.88 42.29
CA LEU A 53 -14.23 29.27 42.64
C LEU A 53 -13.39 29.63 43.85
N THR A 54 -12.92 30.88 43.88
CA THR A 54 -12.34 31.48 45.08
C THR A 54 -13.25 32.61 45.52
N PHE A 55 -13.93 32.41 46.66
CA PHE A 55 -14.85 33.40 47.21
C PHE A 55 -14.10 34.55 47.87
N THR A 56 -14.64 35.76 47.73
CA THR A 56 -14.27 36.92 48.54
C THR A 56 -15.51 37.50 49.21
N GLY A 57 -15.33 38.14 50.37
CA GLY A 57 -16.42 38.68 51.17
C GLY A 57 -16.90 37.78 52.32
N LEU A 58 -16.25 36.63 52.55
CA LEU A 58 -16.48 35.80 53.75
C LEU A 58 -16.16 36.59 55.04
N VAL A 59 -16.76 36.18 56.15
CA VAL A 59 -16.52 36.79 57.47
C VAL A 59 -15.39 36.04 58.18
N GLY A 60 -14.40 36.78 58.68
CA GLY A 60 -13.29 36.19 59.43
C GLY A 60 -12.51 35.15 58.61
N SER A 61 -12.33 33.97 59.18
CA SER A 61 -11.66 32.83 58.55
C SER A 61 -12.64 31.76 58.04
N GLU A 62 -13.94 32.06 58.01
CA GLU A 62 -14.96 31.12 57.56
C GLU A 62 -14.64 30.54 56.18
N THR A 63 -15.04 29.29 55.96
CA THR A 63 -14.98 28.61 54.66
C THR A 63 -16.37 28.21 54.22
N LEU A 64 -16.53 27.87 52.94
CA LEU A 64 -17.73 27.26 52.38
C LEU A 64 -17.34 26.10 51.45
N GLY A 65 -18.14 25.05 51.43
CA GLY A 65 -18.11 24.05 50.37
C GLY A 65 -18.83 24.57 49.12
N GLN A 66 -18.52 23.99 47.96
CA GLN A 66 -19.15 24.37 46.69
C GLN A 66 -19.31 23.19 45.74
N THR A 67 -20.42 23.19 45.00
CA THR A 67 -20.61 22.43 43.77
C THR A 67 -20.84 23.41 42.62
N VAL A 68 -20.07 23.27 41.55
CA VAL A 68 -20.07 24.23 40.43
C VAL A 68 -20.40 23.49 39.14
N GLY A 69 -21.46 23.93 38.45
CA GLY A 69 -21.76 23.51 37.08
C GLY A 69 -21.21 24.53 36.09
N SER A 70 -20.31 24.12 35.21
CA SER A 70 -19.69 25.01 34.22
C SER A 70 -19.49 24.35 32.86
N THR A 71 -19.47 25.16 31.79
CA THR A 71 -19.30 24.68 30.42
C THR A 71 -18.33 25.55 29.61
N PHE A 72 -17.60 24.93 28.71
CA PHE A 72 -16.96 25.57 27.56
C PHE A 72 -18.01 26.12 26.59
N ASP A 73 -17.64 27.17 25.85
CA ASP A 73 -18.43 27.78 24.78
C ASP A 73 -18.84 26.81 23.66
N ASN A 74 -17.97 25.86 23.33
CA ASN A 74 -18.27 24.74 22.42
C ASN A 74 -17.35 23.55 22.72
N LYS A 75 -17.69 22.38 22.16
CA LYS A 75 -16.95 21.13 22.42
C LYS A 75 -15.58 21.04 21.74
N ASN A 76 -15.32 21.88 20.73
CA ASN A 76 -14.17 21.69 19.83
C ASN A 76 -12.85 22.06 20.48
N VAL A 77 -11.78 21.40 20.03
CA VAL A 77 -10.40 21.70 20.40
C VAL A 77 -10.07 23.16 20.16
N GLY A 78 -9.35 23.77 21.10
CA GLY A 78 -8.96 25.16 21.02
C GLY A 78 -8.28 25.65 22.29
N SER A 79 -7.52 26.73 22.14
CA SER A 79 -6.87 27.42 23.26
C SER A 79 -7.72 28.57 23.77
N ASN A 80 -7.58 28.89 25.06
CA ASN A 80 -8.23 30.02 25.73
C ASN A 80 -9.76 30.06 25.53
N LYS A 81 -10.39 28.88 25.50
CA LYS A 81 -11.84 28.77 25.33
C LYS A 81 -12.55 29.30 26.55
N THR A 82 -13.61 30.09 26.33
CA THR A 82 -14.41 30.65 27.42
C THR A 82 -15.10 29.54 28.19
N VAL A 83 -14.94 29.55 29.50
CA VAL A 83 -15.68 28.72 30.45
C VAL A 83 -16.63 29.62 31.23
N THR A 84 -17.91 29.25 31.25
CA THR A 84 -18.95 29.96 31.99
C THR A 84 -19.45 29.11 33.15
N VAL A 85 -19.52 29.71 34.33
CA VAL A 85 -20.15 29.12 35.51
C VAL A 85 -21.66 29.31 35.39
N ASN A 86 -22.38 28.21 35.22
CA ASN A 86 -23.83 28.20 34.98
C ASN A 86 -24.62 28.02 36.27
N SER A 87 -24.06 27.32 37.26
CA SER A 87 -24.70 27.09 38.55
C SER A 87 -23.67 26.98 39.67
N ILE A 88 -24.08 27.41 40.86
CA ILE A 88 -23.30 27.35 42.09
C ILE A 88 -24.24 26.89 43.21
N THR A 89 -23.86 25.82 43.90
CA THR A 89 -24.51 25.39 45.13
C THR A 89 -23.50 25.51 46.26
N LEU A 90 -23.82 26.32 47.28
CA LEU A 90 -23.01 26.46 48.48
C LEU A 90 -23.34 25.34 49.47
N ALA A 91 -22.33 24.87 50.19
CA ALA A 91 -22.46 23.97 51.33
C ALA A 91 -21.72 24.55 52.53
N ASP A 92 -22.12 24.16 53.74
CA ASP A 92 -21.47 24.61 54.96
C ASP A 92 -19.98 24.25 54.92
N GLY A 93 -19.13 25.20 55.33
CA GLY A 93 -17.70 24.99 55.37
C GLY A 93 -17.22 24.39 56.68
N SER A 94 -16.04 23.79 56.61
CA SER A 94 -15.38 23.16 57.76
C SER A 94 -14.93 24.15 58.83
N ASN A 95 -14.81 25.45 58.50
CA ASN A 95 -14.37 26.48 59.44
C ASN A 95 -15.52 27.44 59.83
N GLY A 96 -16.71 26.90 60.09
CA GLY A 96 -17.82 27.63 60.71
C GLY A 96 -18.69 28.49 59.79
N GLY A 97 -18.40 28.54 58.48
CA GLY A 97 -19.26 29.24 57.52
C GLY A 97 -20.51 28.42 57.19
N LEU A 98 -21.69 28.98 57.46
CA LEU A 98 -22.97 28.37 57.08
C LEU A 98 -23.42 28.89 55.71
N ALA A 99 -23.71 28.00 54.77
CA ALA A 99 -24.09 28.34 53.40
C ALA A 99 -25.32 29.26 53.35
N ALA A 100 -26.29 29.04 54.25
CA ALA A 100 -27.50 29.85 54.34
C ALA A 100 -27.24 31.34 54.68
N ASN A 101 -26.07 31.67 55.25
CA ASN A 101 -25.70 33.05 55.59
C ASN A 101 -25.16 33.82 54.39
N TYR A 102 -24.95 33.16 53.25
CA TYR A 102 -24.31 33.73 52.07
C TYR A 102 -25.19 33.58 50.83
N SER A 103 -25.01 34.51 49.88
CA SER A 103 -25.59 34.41 48.55
C SER A 103 -24.52 34.68 47.50
N ILE A 104 -24.61 34.00 46.37
CA ILE A 104 -23.72 34.20 45.22
C ILE A 104 -24.48 33.95 43.93
N SER A 105 -24.23 34.76 42.91
CA SER A 105 -24.79 34.58 41.57
C SER A 105 -23.79 33.88 40.67
N ALA A 106 -24.29 32.99 39.81
CA ALA A 106 -23.52 32.40 38.72
C ALA A 106 -23.20 33.44 37.63
N GLY A 107 -22.43 33.04 36.61
CA GLY A 107 -22.04 33.89 35.48
C GLY A 107 -20.58 34.31 35.48
N GLN A 108 -19.77 33.87 36.43
CA GLN A 108 -18.32 34.07 36.37
C GLN A 108 -17.77 33.37 35.12
N THR A 109 -16.79 34.03 34.50
CA THR A 109 -16.10 33.49 33.32
C THR A 109 -14.61 33.35 33.58
N THR A 110 -14.01 32.40 32.88
CA THR A 110 -12.56 32.19 32.85
C THR A 110 -12.22 31.54 31.50
N THR A 111 -10.96 31.16 31.30
CA THR A 111 -10.52 30.48 30.09
C THR A 111 -9.76 29.19 30.40
N ALA A 112 -9.97 28.17 29.59
CA ALA A 112 -9.18 26.94 29.61
C ALA A 112 -9.03 26.38 28.19
N ASN A 113 -8.12 25.42 28.02
CA ASN A 113 -7.88 24.76 26.73
C ASN A 113 -8.64 23.43 26.65
N ILE A 114 -9.14 23.13 25.44
CA ILE A 114 -9.49 21.77 25.06
C ILE A 114 -8.40 21.26 24.12
N THR A 115 -7.66 20.22 24.52
CA THR A 115 -6.61 19.59 23.72
C THR A 115 -7.15 18.42 22.91
N ALA A 116 -6.55 18.17 21.75
CA ALA A 116 -6.98 17.08 20.87
C ALA A 116 -6.89 15.71 21.54
N LYS A 117 -7.87 14.86 21.26
CA LYS A 117 -7.87 13.46 21.71
C LYS A 117 -7.03 12.62 20.75
N SER A 118 -6.21 11.71 21.25
CA SER A 118 -5.50 10.75 20.41
C SER A 118 -6.49 9.82 19.69
N LEU A 119 -6.29 9.65 18.39
CA LEU A 119 -7.04 8.71 17.55
C LEU A 119 -6.05 7.85 16.76
N THR A 120 -6.21 6.53 16.78
CA THR A 120 -5.37 5.62 15.99
C THR A 120 -6.21 4.95 14.92
N VAL A 121 -5.74 5.03 13.67
CA VAL A 121 -6.34 4.34 12.53
C VAL A 121 -5.62 3.02 12.29
N SER A 122 -6.38 1.95 12.10
CA SER A 122 -5.85 0.60 11.83
C SER A 122 -6.84 -0.24 11.02
N GLY A 123 -6.42 -1.42 10.56
CA GLY A 123 -7.29 -2.37 9.86
C GLY A 123 -7.39 -2.17 8.34
N ILE A 124 -6.56 -1.29 7.76
CA ILE A 124 -6.46 -1.13 6.30
C ILE A 124 -5.64 -2.30 5.75
N THR A 125 -6.19 -2.99 4.75
CA THR A 125 -5.49 -4.09 4.08
C THR A 125 -5.34 -3.79 2.59
N ALA A 126 -4.44 -4.51 1.92
CA ALA A 126 -4.21 -4.38 0.49
C ALA A 126 -4.48 -5.72 -0.21
N SER A 127 -5.07 -5.65 -1.41
CA SER A 127 -5.31 -6.84 -2.21
C SER A 127 -4.04 -7.28 -2.93
N ASN A 128 -3.82 -8.59 -3.00
CA ASN A 128 -2.82 -9.16 -3.91
C ASN A 128 -3.20 -8.84 -5.37
N LYS A 129 -2.20 -8.72 -6.24
CA LYS A 129 -2.43 -8.53 -7.68
C LYS A 129 -1.51 -9.40 -8.52
N THR A 130 -1.91 -9.63 -9.76
CA THR A 130 -1.01 -10.11 -10.80
C THR A 130 -0.25 -8.92 -11.37
N TYR A 131 1.01 -9.14 -11.74
CA TYR A 131 1.85 -8.14 -12.35
C TYR A 131 1.18 -7.51 -13.59
N ASP A 132 1.18 -6.18 -13.64
CA ASP A 132 0.57 -5.37 -14.69
C ASP A 132 1.44 -4.15 -15.08
N GLY A 133 2.69 -4.11 -14.63
CA GLY A 133 3.62 -3.01 -14.89
C GLY A 133 3.41 -1.76 -14.02
N SER A 134 2.48 -1.76 -13.07
CA SER A 134 2.19 -0.60 -12.20
C SER A 134 2.41 -0.88 -10.72
N THR A 135 2.65 0.18 -9.94
CA THR A 135 2.72 0.14 -8.47
C THR A 135 1.36 0.31 -7.80
N ASN A 136 0.29 0.56 -8.57
CA ASN A 136 -1.04 0.79 -8.03
C ASN A 136 -1.59 -0.47 -7.36
N VAL A 137 -2.27 -0.28 -6.22
CA VAL A 137 -2.93 -1.35 -5.47
C VAL A 137 -4.30 -0.90 -4.98
N THR A 138 -5.24 -1.84 -4.94
CA THR A 138 -6.54 -1.63 -4.33
C THR A 138 -6.43 -1.91 -2.84
N LEU A 139 -6.80 -0.92 -2.02
CA LEU A 139 -6.94 -1.06 -0.59
C LEU A 139 -8.35 -1.53 -0.23
N ASP A 140 -8.46 -2.37 0.79
CA ASP A 140 -9.71 -2.71 1.45
C ASP A 140 -9.78 -1.98 2.80
N ALA A 141 -10.77 -1.09 2.90
CA ALA A 141 -11.04 -0.26 4.07
C ALA A 141 -12.29 -0.72 4.86
N SER A 142 -12.88 -1.86 4.53
CA SER A 142 -14.10 -2.38 5.16
C SER A 142 -13.95 -2.67 6.66
N SER A 143 -12.73 -2.99 7.09
CA SER A 143 -12.40 -3.36 8.47
C SER A 143 -11.61 -2.28 9.21
N VAL A 144 -11.66 -1.03 8.73
CA VAL A 144 -10.97 0.09 9.37
C VAL A 144 -11.55 0.34 10.77
N ALA A 145 -10.64 0.47 11.74
CA ALA A 145 -10.96 0.80 13.12
C ALA A 145 -10.37 2.15 13.52
N TYR A 146 -11.19 2.97 14.18
CA TYR A 146 -10.82 4.29 14.72
C TYR A 146 -10.75 4.22 16.25
N SER A 147 -9.62 3.77 16.79
CA SER A 147 -9.46 3.63 18.24
C SER A 147 -9.28 5.00 18.90
N GLY A 148 -10.18 5.34 19.82
CA GLY A 148 -10.23 6.65 20.47
C GLY A 148 -11.33 7.57 19.96
N LEU A 149 -12.06 7.19 18.90
CA LEU A 149 -13.18 7.96 18.38
C LEU A 149 -14.29 8.05 19.44
N VAL A 150 -14.75 9.27 19.73
CA VAL A 150 -15.88 9.51 20.62
C VAL A 150 -17.17 9.12 19.89
N SER A 151 -18.05 8.39 20.58
CA SER A 151 -19.33 7.97 20.01
C SER A 151 -20.17 9.16 19.58
N GLY A 152 -20.69 9.10 18.34
CA GLY A 152 -21.50 10.17 17.73
C GLY A 152 -20.71 11.21 16.94
N ASP A 153 -19.38 11.20 17.00
CA ASP A 153 -18.57 12.09 16.17
C ASP A 153 -18.52 11.67 14.70
N THR A 154 -18.44 12.65 13.82
CA THR A 154 -18.29 12.46 12.37
C THR A 154 -16.82 12.55 11.98
N PHE A 155 -16.24 11.38 11.71
CA PHE A 155 -14.85 11.21 11.27
C PHE A 155 -14.79 10.18 10.13
N ASN A 156 -14.42 10.61 8.93
CA ASN A 156 -14.40 9.78 7.73
C ASN A 156 -13.00 9.74 7.13
N GLY A 157 -12.45 8.54 6.94
CA GLY A 157 -11.17 8.32 6.27
C GLY A 157 -11.32 7.92 4.81
N THR A 158 -10.40 8.39 3.97
CA THR A 158 -10.17 7.92 2.60
C THR A 158 -8.71 7.50 2.46
N TYR A 159 -8.47 6.42 1.69
CA TYR A 159 -7.17 5.76 1.66
C TYR A 159 -6.75 5.46 0.23
N THR A 160 -5.49 5.76 -0.08
CA THR A 160 -4.82 5.33 -1.32
C THR A 160 -3.55 4.59 -0.98
N GLY A 161 -3.13 3.68 -1.87
CA GLY A 161 -1.98 2.83 -1.63
C GLY A 161 -1.14 2.62 -2.88
N VAL A 162 0.17 2.42 -2.68
CA VAL A 162 1.11 2.04 -3.72
C VAL A 162 2.10 1.00 -3.19
N PHE A 163 2.44 0.02 -4.02
CA PHE A 163 3.57 -0.87 -3.76
C PHE A 163 4.90 -0.08 -3.84
N SER A 164 5.92 -0.55 -3.12
CA SER A 164 7.29 -0.01 -3.17
C SER A 164 7.88 0.04 -4.58
N ASP A 165 7.52 -0.94 -5.40
CA ASP A 165 7.95 -1.13 -6.79
C ASP A 165 6.96 -2.07 -7.49
N LYS A 166 7.04 -2.11 -8.83
CA LYS A 166 6.10 -2.89 -9.66
C LYS A 166 6.40 -4.40 -9.69
N ASN A 167 7.55 -4.85 -9.17
CA ASN A 167 8.05 -6.20 -9.44
C ASN A 167 7.33 -7.27 -8.62
N VAL A 168 7.31 -8.49 -9.15
CA VAL A 168 6.78 -9.68 -8.49
C VAL A 168 7.48 -9.90 -7.15
N GLY A 169 6.70 -10.27 -6.13
CA GLY A 169 7.20 -10.54 -4.80
C GLY A 169 6.10 -10.82 -3.79
N THR A 170 6.47 -11.49 -2.71
CA THR A 170 5.57 -11.81 -1.59
C THR A 170 5.77 -10.81 -0.45
N GLY A 171 4.70 -10.44 0.24
CA GLY A 171 4.74 -9.55 1.41
C GLY A 171 5.31 -8.17 1.08
N LYS A 172 5.12 -7.69 -0.15
CA LYS A 172 5.61 -6.39 -0.59
C LYS A 172 4.93 -5.29 0.22
N THR A 173 5.72 -4.31 0.66
CA THR A 173 5.21 -3.14 1.37
C THR A 173 4.30 -2.33 0.46
N VAL A 174 3.14 -2.00 1.00
CA VAL A 174 2.20 -1.03 0.46
C VAL A 174 2.23 0.19 1.37
N THR A 175 2.65 1.33 0.85
CA THR A 175 2.57 2.61 1.55
C THR A 175 1.15 3.14 1.44
N ILE A 176 0.56 3.51 2.58
CA ILE A 176 -0.80 4.05 2.66
C ILE A 176 -0.72 5.56 2.82
N THR A 177 -1.51 6.28 2.03
CA THR A 177 -1.77 7.71 2.22
C THR A 177 -3.22 7.89 2.65
N SER A 178 -3.41 8.52 3.81
CA SER A 178 -4.70 8.76 4.42
C SER A 178 -5.14 10.21 4.24
N SER A 179 -6.44 10.43 4.12
CA SER A 179 -7.06 11.76 4.24
C SER A 179 -8.35 11.67 5.04
N TYR A 180 -8.60 12.67 5.88
CA TYR A 180 -9.71 12.67 6.84
C TYR A 180 -10.64 13.85 6.61
N SER A 181 -11.94 13.59 6.73
CA SER A 181 -13.01 14.59 6.59
C SER A 181 -14.11 14.36 7.62
N GLY A 182 -14.95 15.37 7.86
CA GLY A 182 -16.00 15.32 8.87
C GLY A 182 -15.91 16.49 9.83
N ALA A 183 -17.02 16.78 10.51
CA ALA A 183 -17.15 17.95 11.38
C ALA A 183 -16.21 17.91 12.60
N ASP A 184 -15.79 16.71 13.02
CA ASP A 184 -15.06 16.51 14.27
C ASP A 184 -13.58 16.19 14.06
N VAL A 185 -13.07 16.14 12.81
CA VAL A 185 -11.68 15.75 12.51
C VAL A 185 -10.65 16.61 13.25
N SER A 186 -10.87 17.92 13.35
CA SER A 186 -9.95 18.82 14.05
C SER A 186 -9.86 18.60 15.55
N ASN A 187 -10.76 17.77 16.11
CA ASN A 187 -10.76 17.46 17.54
C ASN A 187 -9.82 16.31 17.91
N TYR A 188 -9.16 15.69 16.91
CA TYR A 188 -8.31 14.54 17.08
C TYR A 188 -6.87 14.77 16.62
N SER A 189 -5.94 14.17 17.35
CA SER A 189 -4.55 13.98 16.93
C SER A 189 -4.44 12.56 16.38
N VAL A 190 -4.37 12.44 15.06
CA VAL A 190 -4.46 11.14 14.37
C VAL A 190 -3.08 10.48 14.25
N THR A 191 -3.03 9.19 14.57
CA THR A 191 -1.91 8.28 14.27
C THR A 191 -2.35 7.34 13.15
N ASP A 192 -1.70 7.48 11.99
CA ASP A 192 -2.06 6.73 10.79
C ASP A 192 -1.48 5.31 10.81
N GLN A 193 -2.19 4.38 10.17
CA GLN A 193 -1.56 3.16 9.67
C GLN A 193 -0.79 3.48 8.39
N SER A 194 0.53 3.64 8.51
CA SER A 194 1.39 4.09 7.41
C SER A 194 1.62 3.04 6.31
N SER A 195 1.43 1.75 6.62
CA SER A 195 1.68 0.68 5.66
C SER A 195 0.88 -0.60 5.94
N THR A 196 0.84 -1.45 4.93
CA THR A 196 0.39 -2.84 4.99
C THR A 196 1.23 -3.67 4.01
N THR A 197 0.91 -4.94 3.81
CA THR A 197 1.60 -5.80 2.83
C THR A 197 0.62 -6.52 1.91
N ALA A 198 1.07 -6.78 0.68
CA ALA A 198 0.37 -7.61 -0.29
C ALA A 198 1.37 -8.26 -1.26
N ASN A 199 0.92 -9.24 -2.03
CA ASN A 199 1.72 -9.96 -3.02
C ASN A 199 1.49 -9.39 -4.42
N ILE A 200 2.55 -9.35 -5.22
CA ILE A 200 2.46 -9.25 -6.68
C ILE A 200 2.88 -10.61 -7.24
N THR A 201 1.97 -11.31 -7.93
CA THR A 201 2.24 -12.60 -8.58
C THR A 201 2.67 -12.42 -10.03
N ALA A 202 3.50 -13.33 -10.53
CA ALA A 202 3.95 -13.28 -11.92
C ALA A 202 2.77 -13.33 -12.91
N LYS A 203 2.90 -12.57 -14.00
CA LYS A 203 1.95 -12.59 -15.11
C LYS A 203 2.31 -13.73 -16.06
N SER A 204 1.34 -14.47 -16.56
CA SER A 204 1.58 -15.48 -17.59
C SER A 204 2.06 -14.82 -18.89
N LEU A 205 3.11 -15.38 -19.49
CA LEU A 205 3.65 -14.98 -20.78
C LEU A 205 3.84 -16.21 -21.66
N THR A 206 3.31 -16.20 -22.87
CA THR A 206 3.50 -17.29 -23.84
C THR A 206 4.38 -16.80 -25.00
N VAL A 207 5.45 -17.55 -25.27
CA VAL A 207 6.36 -17.29 -26.40
C VAL A 207 5.97 -18.19 -27.56
N SER A 208 5.82 -17.61 -28.74
CA SER A 208 5.45 -18.32 -29.98
C SER A 208 6.02 -17.63 -31.22
N GLY A 209 5.90 -18.25 -32.39
CA GLY A 209 6.37 -17.67 -33.66
C GLY A 209 7.86 -17.82 -33.94
N ILE A 210 8.58 -18.63 -33.15
CA ILE A 210 9.98 -18.97 -33.42
C ILE A 210 10.04 -19.94 -34.61
N THR A 211 10.83 -19.59 -35.62
CA THR A 211 11.04 -20.41 -36.82
C THR A 211 12.51 -20.81 -36.94
N ALA A 212 12.77 -21.84 -37.73
CA ALA A 212 14.11 -22.25 -38.12
C ALA A 212 14.23 -22.14 -39.64
N SER A 213 15.42 -21.78 -40.11
CA SER A 213 15.70 -21.74 -41.55
C SER A 213 16.01 -23.14 -42.07
N ASP A 214 15.55 -23.40 -43.30
CA ASP A 214 16.00 -24.57 -44.06
C ASP A 214 17.51 -24.49 -44.30
N LYS A 215 18.16 -25.66 -44.38
CA LYS A 215 19.59 -25.75 -44.67
C LYS A 215 19.90 -26.80 -45.72
N THR A 216 21.04 -26.65 -46.39
CA THR A 216 21.63 -27.74 -47.16
C THR A 216 22.45 -28.65 -46.25
N TYR A 217 22.47 -29.95 -46.54
CA TYR A 217 23.23 -30.94 -45.77
C TYR A 217 24.69 -30.52 -45.57
N ASP A 218 25.10 -30.43 -44.31
CA ASP A 218 26.44 -30.03 -43.87
C ASP A 218 26.99 -30.95 -42.76
N GLY A 219 26.36 -32.12 -42.56
CA GLY A 219 26.74 -33.07 -41.53
C GLY A 219 26.43 -32.64 -40.08
N SER A 220 25.87 -31.45 -39.85
CA SER A 220 25.58 -30.91 -38.52
C SER A 220 24.08 -30.89 -38.18
N VAL A 221 23.76 -31.13 -36.91
CA VAL A 221 22.40 -31.02 -36.36
C VAL A 221 22.02 -29.58 -35.97
N THR A 222 22.94 -28.63 -35.99
CA THR A 222 22.65 -27.24 -35.61
C THR A 222 21.68 -26.61 -36.62
N ALA A 223 20.62 -25.99 -36.09
CA ALA A 223 19.67 -25.19 -36.85
C ALA A 223 19.97 -23.70 -36.70
N THR A 224 19.73 -22.94 -37.75
CA THR A 224 19.74 -21.47 -37.70
C THR A 224 18.34 -21.00 -37.34
N MET A 225 18.20 -20.36 -36.19
CA MET A 225 16.91 -19.87 -35.69
C MET A 225 16.63 -18.46 -36.21
N ASP A 226 15.37 -18.18 -36.51
CA ASP A 226 14.87 -16.85 -36.81
C ASP A 226 13.92 -16.40 -35.68
N GLY A 227 14.32 -15.32 -35.02
CA GLY A 227 13.59 -14.71 -33.90
C GLY A 227 12.77 -13.48 -34.29
N ASN A 228 12.74 -13.10 -35.56
CA ASN A 228 12.18 -11.82 -36.00
C ASN A 228 10.64 -11.77 -35.91
N SER A 229 9.97 -12.92 -35.94
CA SER A 229 8.51 -13.03 -35.88
C SER A 229 7.99 -13.53 -34.53
N VAL A 230 8.83 -13.47 -33.49
CA VAL A 230 8.45 -13.95 -32.16
C VAL A 230 7.35 -13.08 -31.56
N VAL A 231 6.35 -13.74 -30.99
CA VAL A 231 5.22 -13.13 -30.30
C VAL A 231 5.30 -13.46 -28.82
N TYR A 232 5.30 -12.41 -27.99
CA TYR A 232 5.27 -12.47 -26.53
C TYR A 232 3.86 -12.16 -26.02
N SER A 233 2.96 -13.15 -26.08
CA SER A 233 1.57 -12.96 -25.67
C SER A 233 1.46 -12.82 -24.16
N GLY A 234 0.98 -11.67 -23.68
CA GLY A 234 0.90 -11.32 -22.27
C GLY A 234 1.95 -10.31 -21.80
N LEU A 235 2.90 -9.92 -22.65
CA LEU A 235 3.91 -8.90 -22.33
C LEU A 235 3.23 -7.55 -22.09
N VAL A 236 3.51 -6.94 -20.94
CA VAL A 236 3.04 -5.59 -20.62
C VAL A 236 3.80 -4.57 -21.47
N SER A 237 3.08 -3.60 -22.03
CA SER A 237 3.70 -2.56 -22.86
C SER A 237 4.72 -1.75 -22.07
N GLY A 238 5.91 -1.54 -22.65
CA GLY A 238 7.02 -0.81 -22.03
C GLY A 238 7.99 -1.68 -21.22
N ASP A 239 7.67 -2.95 -20.99
CA ASP A 239 8.59 -3.86 -20.30
C ASP A 239 9.75 -4.31 -21.18
N THR A 240 10.90 -4.53 -20.55
CA THR A 240 12.12 -5.05 -21.17
C THR A 240 12.20 -6.56 -20.98
N PHE A 241 11.84 -7.30 -22.03
CA PHE A 241 11.90 -8.76 -22.11
C PHE A 241 12.52 -9.19 -23.44
N ASN A 242 13.67 -9.84 -23.40
CA ASN A 242 14.45 -10.23 -24.57
C ASN A 242 14.67 -11.74 -24.60
N GLY A 243 14.23 -12.41 -25.68
CA GLY A 243 14.48 -13.82 -25.93
C GLY A 243 15.70 -14.08 -26.81
N SER A 244 16.41 -15.16 -26.52
CA SER A 244 17.47 -15.73 -27.38
C SER A 244 17.22 -17.22 -27.56
N TYR A 245 17.37 -17.68 -28.80
CA TYR A 245 16.92 -19.00 -29.24
C TYR A 245 18.04 -19.75 -29.95
N THR A 246 18.28 -20.98 -29.52
CA THR A 246 19.10 -21.95 -30.24
C THR A 246 18.24 -23.15 -30.63
N GLY A 247 18.64 -23.88 -31.67
CA GLY A 247 17.89 -25.03 -32.13
C GLY A 247 18.75 -26.14 -32.68
N VAL A 248 18.23 -27.36 -32.55
CA VAL A 248 18.86 -28.58 -33.04
C VAL A 248 17.84 -29.44 -33.79
N PHE A 249 18.20 -29.89 -34.98
CA PHE A 249 17.48 -30.94 -35.69
C PHE A 249 17.63 -32.27 -34.94
N SER A 250 16.63 -33.14 -35.04
CA SER A 250 16.68 -34.49 -34.46
C SER A 250 17.84 -35.35 -35.01
N ASN A 251 18.28 -35.10 -36.23
CA ASN A 251 19.46 -35.67 -36.88
C ASN A 251 19.86 -34.85 -38.11
N ALA A 252 21.08 -35.04 -38.60
CA ALA A 252 21.64 -34.29 -39.74
C ALA A 252 21.13 -34.77 -41.11
N ASN A 253 20.38 -35.86 -41.20
CA ASN A 253 19.98 -36.45 -42.48
C ASN A 253 19.01 -35.53 -43.24
N VAL A 254 19.11 -35.54 -44.57
CA VAL A 254 18.17 -34.89 -45.49
C VAL A 254 16.73 -35.30 -45.18
N GLY A 255 15.80 -34.34 -45.28
CA GLY A 255 14.38 -34.57 -45.08
C GLY A 255 13.60 -33.26 -44.99
N THR A 256 12.29 -33.33 -45.23
CA THR A 256 11.37 -32.20 -45.13
C THR A 256 10.63 -32.20 -43.80
N GLY A 257 10.22 -31.03 -43.32
CA GLY A 257 9.44 -30.84 -42.09
C GLY A 257 10.13 -31.40 -40.85
N LYS A 258 11.47 -31.40 -40.80
CA LYS A 258 12.21 -32.00 -39.70
C LYS A 258 12.02 -31.16 -38.44
N THR A 259 11.71 -31.83 -37.33
CA THR A 259 11.60 -31.19 -36.03
C THR A 259 12.93 -30.56 -35.62
N VAL A 260 12.84 -29.28 -35.25
CA VAL A 260 13.89 -28.52 -34.58
C VAL A 260 13.45 -28.31 -33.14
N THR A 261 14.19 -28.88 -32.20
CA THR A 261 13.98 -28.63 -30.77
C THR A 261 14.57 -27.28 -30.41
N ILE A 262 13.78 -26.44 -29.75
CA ILE A 262 14.17 -25.06 -29.40
C ILE A 262 14.64 -25.04 -27.95
N THR A 263 15.75 -24.35 -27.70
CA THR A 263 16.17 -23.94 -26.35
C THR A 263 16.08 -22.42 -26.26
N SER A 264 15.27 -21.95 -25.32
CA SER A 264 15.03 -20.53 -25.08
C SER A 264 15.81 -20.03 -23.86
N SER A 265 16.25 -18.79 -23.91
CA SER A 265 16.77 -18.05 -22.75
C SER A 265 16.24 -16.63 -22.76
N TYR A 266 15.98 -16.07 -21.58
CA TYR A 266 15.33 -14.76 -21.43
C TYR A 266 16.19 -13.82 -20.58
N SER A 267 16.25 -12.56 -20.98
CA SER A 267 16.98 -11.51 -20.28
C SER A 267 16.24 -10.18 -20.35
N GLY A 268 16.60 -9.24 -19.48
CA GLY A 268 15.91 -7.95 -19.35
C GLY A 268 15.48 -7.69 -17.92
N ALA A 269 15.22 -6.42 -17.60
CA ALA A 269 14.90 -5.98 -16.25
C ALA A 269 13.59 -6.58 -15.72
N ASP A 270 12.67 -6.96 -16.62
CA ASP A 270 11.31 -7.35 -16.25
C ASP A 270 11.05 -8.85 -16.36
N VAL A 271 12.06 -9.67 -16.72
CA VAL A 271 11.88 -11.12 -16.94
C VAL A 271 11.32 -11.83 -15.71
N SER A 272 11.78 -11.49 -14.51
CA SER A 272 11.31 -12.10 -13.26
C SER A 272 9.84 -11.82 -12.95
N ASN A 273 9.22 -10.89 -13.67
CA ASN A 273 7.82 -10.54 -13.49
C ASN A 273 6.85 -11.47 -14.24
N TYR A 274 7.39 -12.41 -15.03
CA TYR A 274 6.61 -13.30 -15.88
C TYR A 274 6.82 -14.77 -15.56
N SER A 275 5.73 -15.54 -15.67
CA SER A 275 5.77 -17.00 -15.73
C SER A 275 5.69 -17.39 -17.21
N VAL A 276 6.82 -17.82 -17.76
CA VAL A 276 6.98 -18.03 -19.20
C VAL A 276 6.58 -19.45 -19.60
N THR A 277 5.78 -19.55 -20.67
CA THR A 277 5.48 -20.79 -21.38
C THR A 277 6.18 -20.77 -22.74
N ASP A 278 7.11 -21.70 -22.93
CA ASP A 278 7.96 -21.76 -24.12
C ASP A 278 7.29 -22.45 -25.31
N GLN A 279 7.61 -22.00 -26.52
CA GLN A 279 7.49 -22.82 -27.72
C GLN A 279 8.68 -23.78 -27.77
N THR A 280 8.41 -25.08 -27.62
CA THR A 280 9.46 -26.11 -27.46
C THR A 280 10.02 -26.64 -28.78
N SER A 281 9.33 -26.42 -29.90
CA SER A 281 9.77 -26.91 -31.21
C SER A 281 9.23 -26.09 -32.39
N THR A 282 9.87 -26.27 -33.54
CA THR A 282 9.43 -25.81 -34.86
C THR A 282 9.88 -26.83 -35.91
N THR A 283 9.69 -26.55 -37.20
CA THR A 283 10.11 -27.42 -38.30
C THR A 283 10.91 -26.67 -39.36
N ALA A 284 11.88 -27.35 -39.97
CA ALA A 284 12.62 -26.87 -41.13
C ALA A 284 13.13 -28.05 -41.99
N ASP A 285 13.52 -27.77 -43.23
CA ASP A 285 14.01 -28.75 -44.18
C ASP A 285 15.55 -28.85 -44.16
N ILE A 286 16.06 -30.06 -44.35
CA ILE A 286 17.46 -30.29 -44.75
C ILE A 286 17.45 -30.80 -46.19
N SER A 287 17.90 -29.96 -47.13
CA SER A 287 18.02 -30.32 -48.54
C SER A 287 19.34 -31.05 -48.83
N ALA A 288 19.33 -31.93 -49.83
CA ALA A 288 20.52 -32.66 -50.23
C ALA A 288 21.61 -31.72 -50.74
N LYS A 289 22.86 -31.96 -50.34
CA LYS A 289 24.02 -31.27 -50.89
C LYS A 289 24.37 -31.85 -52.26
N ALA A 290 24.45 -31.00 -53.27
CA ALA A 290 24.88 -31.41 -54.60
C ALA A 290 26.35 -31.86 -54.58
N LEU A 291 26.63 -33.04 -55.15
CA LEU A 291 27.97 -33.51 -55.43
C LEU A 291 28.33 -33.26 -56.89
N THR A 292 29.59 -32.92 -57.15
CA THR A 292 30.13 -32.81 -58.51
C THR A 292 30.95 -34.06 -58.82
N ALA A 293 30.62 -34.71 -59.92
CA ALA A 293 31.31 -35.89 -60.41
C ALA A 293 32.19 -35.52 -61.62
N THR A 294 33.50 -35.77 -61.52
CA THR A 294 34.46 -35.51 -62.60
C THR A 294 35.08 -36.83 -63.04
N ALA A 295 34.89 -37.18 -64.30
CA ALA A 295 35.44 -38.37 -64.91
C ALA A 295 36.65 -38.02 -65.79
N SER A 296 37.74 -38.77 -65.65
CA SER A 296 38.90 -38.68 -66.52
C SER A 296 39.19 -40.04 -67.14
N ALA A 297 39.20 -40.11 -68.48
CA ALA A 297 39.51 -41.33 -69.22
C ALA A 297 41.00 -41.38 -69.56
N SER A 298 41.64 -42.50 -69.25
CA SER A 298 43.02 -42.73 -69.67
C SER A 298 43.08 -43.13 -71.14
N ASN A 299 44.10 -42.64 -71.85
CA ASN A 299 44.43 -43.17 -73.17
C ASN A 299 44.79 -44.67 -73.06
N LYS A 300 44.50 -45.44 -74.11
CA LYS A 300 44.91 -46.85 -74.20
C LYS A 300 45.57 -47.17 -75.54
N THR A 301 46.43 -48.18 -75.52
CA THR A 301 46.92 -48.83 -76.75
C THR A 301 45.81 -49.73 -77.32
N TYR A 302 45.70 -49.81 -78.64
CA TYR A 302 44.70 -50.64 -79.32
C TYR A 302 44.83 -52.13 -78.93
N ASP A 303 43.73 -52.71 -78.47
CA ASP A 303 43.63 -54.10 -77.98
C ASP A 303 42.40 -54.85 -78.56
N ALA A 304 41.77 -54.28 -79.60
CA ALA A 304 40.52 -54.74 -80.21
C ALA A 304 39.29 -54.77 -79.26
N THR A 305 39.38 -54.24 -78.04
CA THR A 305 38.24 -54.06 -77.13
C THR A 305 37.78 -52.59 -77.14
N ASN A 306 36.59 -52.32 -76.60
CA ASN A 306 36.12 -50.94 -76.36
C ASN A 306 36.17 -50.54 -74.88
N SER A 307 36.76 -51.34 -73.99
CA SER A 307 36.84 -50.99 -72.56
C SER A 307 37.68 -49.72 -72.36
N ALA A 308 37.19 -48.81 -71.53
CA ALA A 308 37.90 -47.59 -71.11
C ALA A 308 38.23 -47.66 -69.62
N SER A 309 39.45 -47.23 -69.27
CA SER A 309 39.82 -47.00 -67.88
C SER A 309 39.49 -45.56 -67.52
N VAL A 310 38.46 -45.38 -66.68
CA VAL A 310 37.99 -44.06 -66.23
C VAL A 310 38.16 -43.96 -64.73
N THR A 311 38.82 -42.90 -64.29
CA THR A 311 38.83 -42.48 -62.89
C THR A 311 37.66 -41.53 -62.66
N LEU A 312 36.75 -41.91 -61.76
CA LEU A 312 35.68 -41.03 -61.27
C LEU A 312 36.13 -40.40 -59.95
N THR A 313 36.04 -39.08 -59.88
CA THR A 313 36.28 -38.33 -58.63
C THR A 313 35.00 -37.58 -58.25
N LEU A 314 34.62 -37.69 -56.98
CA LEU A 314 33.47 -36.98 -56.42
C LEU A 314 33.99 -35.89 -55.49
N SER A 315 33.55 -34.66 -55.73
CA SER A 315 33.83 -33.51 -54.85
C SER A 315 32.55 -32.95 -54.26
N GLY A 316 32.63 -32.40 -53.05
CA GLY A 316 31.50 -31.79 -52.34
C GLY A 316 31.00 -32.57 -51.11
N LEU A 317 31.59 -33.73 -50.81
CA LEU A 317 31.37 -34.46 -49.55
C LEU A 317 31.70 -33.58 -48.34
N VAL A 318 31.08 -33.86 -47.19
CA VAL A 318 31.27 -33.09 -45.96
C VAL A 318 32.28 -33.80 -45.06
N GLY A 319 33.24 -33.06 -44.50
CA GLY A 319 34.20 -33.61 -43.53
C GLY A 319 34.99 -34.80 -44.08
N SER A 320 34.98 -35.91 -43.35
CA SER A 320 35.66 -37.16 -43.70
C SER A 320 34.73 -38.22 -44.32
N GLU A 321 33.56 -37.81 -44.81
CA GLU A 321 32.61 -38.70 -45.47
C GLU A 321 33.24 -39.36 -46.70
N THR A 322 32.84 -40.60 -46.97
CA THR A 322 33.23 -41.34 -48.19
C THR A 322 31.99 -41.85 -48.89
N LEU A 323 32.03 -41.91 -50.22
CA LEU A 323 30.94 -42.45 -51.03
C LEU A 323 31.50 -43.50 -51.98
N GLY A 324 30.96 -44.72 -51.90
CA GLY A 324 31.27 -45.77 -52.85
C GLY A 324 30.68 -45.46 -54.22
N SER A 325 31.49 -45.58 -55.27
CA SER A 325 31.04 -45.43 -56.65
C SER A 325 31.50 -46.60 -57.50
N THR A 326 30.66 -47.05 -58.41
CA THR A 326 31.03 -48.02 -59.46
C THR A 326 30.74 -47.37 -60.80
N ASN A 327 31.75 -47.27 -61.66
CA ASN A 327 31.59 -46.77 -63.03
C ASN A 327 31.99 -47.86 -64.04
N THR A 328 31.17 -48.01 -65.09
CA THR A 328 31.55 -48.72 -66.31
C THR A 328 31.77 -47.69 -67.41
N SER A 329 32.77 -47.92 -68.26
CA SER A 329 33.13 -46.96 -69.29
C SER A 329 33.65 -47.67 -70.53
N THR A 330 33.22 -47.20 -71.69
CA THR A 330 33.66 -47.72 -72.99
C THR A 330 34.04 -46.57 -73.92
N PHE A 331 35.02 -46.81 -74.79
CA PHE A 331 35.23 -46.00 -75.98
C PHE A 331 34.04 -46.21 -76.94
N ASN A 332 33.66 -45.16 -77.66
CA ASN A 332 32.55 -45.19 -78.62
C ASN A 332 32.78 -46.18 -79.78
N ASN A 333 34.04 -46.57 -80.04
CA ASN A 333 34.40 -47.67 -80.92
C ASN A 333 35.74 -48.29 -80.48
N LYS A 334 36.11 -49.43 -81.08
CA LYS A 334 37.38 -50.12 -80.80
C LYS A 334 38.57 -49.61 -81.63
N ASN A 335 38.33 -48.77 -82.63
CA ASN A 335 39.32 -48.38 -83.63
C ASN A 335 40.17 -47.18 -83.17
N VAL A 336 41.36 -47.03 -83.74
CA VAL A 336 42.28 -45.92 -83.44
C VAL A 336 41.72 -44.60 -83.98
N GLY A 337 41.72 -43.54 -83.16
CA GLY A 337 41.37 -42.18 -83.57
C GLY A 337 41.56 -41.17 -82.43
N TYR A 338 41.80 -39.90 -82.78
CA TYR A 338 41.83 -38.80 -81.82
C TYR A 338 40.42 -38.22 -81.64
N ARG A 339 40.07 -37.87 -80.40
CA ARG A 339 38.94 -36.99 -80.07
C ARG A 339 39.43 -35.89 -79.15
#